data_AF-A0A645JAB5-F1
#
_entry.id   AF-A0A645JAB5-F1
#
_cell.length_a   1.000
_cell.length_b   1.000
_cell.length_c   1.000
_cell.angle_alpha   90.00
_cell.angle_beta   90.00
_cell.angle_gamma   90.00
#
_symmetry.space_group_name_H-M   'P 1'
#
loop_
_entity.id
_entity.type
_entity.pdbx_description
1 polymer ?
#
loop_
_entity_poly.entity_id
_entity_poly.type
_entity_poly.pdbx_seq_one_letter_code
_entity_poly.pdbx_strand_id
1 'polypeptide(L)' 'MEHLKKLNAARTTDSTDGLKIIYPDGWVLLRPSGTEQIFRIYSEAKDTETAEKRGAYYEGIVKDFLNSYKI' A
#
# COMPACT_ATOMS: atom_id res chain seq x y z
N MET A 1 -9.97 -0.09 0.91
CA MET A 1 -9.06 -1.26 0.93
C MET A 1 -9.41 -2.32 -0.12
N GLU A 2 -10.68 -2.60 -0.40
CA GLU A 2 -11.08 -3.66 -1.36
C GLU A 2 -10.50 -3.50 -2.78
N HIS A 3 -10.41 -2.27 -3.29
CA HIS A 3 -9.75 -2.00 -4.57
C HIS A 3 -8.27 -2.48 -4.57
N LEU A 4 -7.54 -2.15 -3.51
CA LEU A 4 -6.14 -2.55 -3.35
C LEU A 4 -5.98 -4.06 -3.17
N LYS A 5 -6.92 -4.73 -2.47
CA LYS A 5 -6.92 -6.20 -2.37
C LYS A 5 -7.10 -6.85 -3.75
N LYS A 6 -8.07 -6.39 -4.53
CA LYS A 6 -8.31 -6.89 -5.89
C LYS A 6 -7.10 -6.72 -6.80
N LEU A 7 -6.44 -5.56 -6.73
CA LEU A 7 -5.20 -5.29 -7.48
C LEU A 7 -4.07 -6.27 -7.13
N ASN A 8 -4.05 -6.79 -5.91
CA ASN A 8 -3.01 -7.70 -5.41
C ASN A 8 -3.50 -9.15 -5.24
N ALA A 9 -4.59 -9.56 -5.90
CA ALA A 9 -5.18 -10.89 -5.73
C ALA A 9 -4.24 -12.06 -6.06
N ALA A 10 -3.25 -11.84 -6.93
CA ALA A 10 -2.23 -12.83 -7.28
C ALA A 10 -1.01 -12.85 -6.34
N ARG A 11 -1.01 -12.03 -5.29
CA ARG A 11 0.10 -11.91 -4.32
C ARG A 11 -0.31 -12.45 -2.97
N THR A 12 0.69 -12.87 -2.19
CA THR A 12 0.47 -13.14 -0.77
C THR A 12 0.19 -11.84 -0.03
N THR A 13 -0.92 -11.80 0.70
CA THR A 13 -1.34 -10.63 1.47
C THR A 13 -1.81 -11.00 2.87
N ASP A 14 -1.67 -10.07 3.81
CA ASP A 14 -2.24 -10.13 5.15
C ASP A 14 -3.07 -8.87 5.37
N SER A 15 -4.32 -9.02 5.83
CA SER A 15 -5.23 -7.91 6.08
C SER A 15 -5.62 -7.71 7.54
N THR A 16 -4.82 -8.22 8.49
CA THR A 16 -5.10 -8.14 9.93
C THR A 16 -5.01 -6.70 10.46
N ASP A 17 -4.01 -5.92 10.03
CA ASP A 17 -3.83 -4.53 10.44
C ASP A 17 -3.49 -3.62 9.24
N GLY A 18 -4.45 -3.47 8.34
CA GLY A 18 -4.28 -2.80 7.05
C GLY A 18 -4.25 -3.80 5.90
N LEU A 19 -3.46 -3.54 4.86
CA LEU A 19 -3.15 -4.51 3.81
C LEU A 19 -1.64 -4.58 3.65
N LYS A 20 -1.06 -5.68 4.09
CA LYS A 20 0.34 -6.01 3.89
C LYS A 20 0.48 -6.87 2.64
N ILE A 21 1.27 -6.41 1.67
CA ILE A 21 1.64 -7.15 0.48
C ILE A 21 3.05 -7.71 0.70
N ILE A 22 3.19 -9.02 0.59
CA ILE A 22 4.44 -9.74 0.89
C ILE A 22 5.18 -10.03 -0.42
N TYR A 23 6.46 -9.64 -0.46
CA TYR A 23 7.40 -9.93 -1.54
C TYR A 23 8.50 -10.87 -1.02
N PRO A 24 9.21 -11.60 -1.89
CA PRO A 24 10.34 -12.44 -1.47
C PRO A 24 11.48 -11.67 -0.77
N ASP A 25 11.58 -10.37 -1.03
CA ASP A 25 12.66 -9.47 -0.61
C ASP A 25 12.17 -8.31 0.27
N GLY A 26 10.95 -8.37 0.80
CA GLY A 26 10.38 -7.31 1.63
C GLY A 26 8.85 -7.28 1.63
N TRP A 27 8.28 -6.12 1.94
CA TRP A 27 6.83 -5.95 2.05
C TRP A 27 6.41 -4.50 1.88
N VAL A 28 5.12 -4.30 1.57
CA VAL A 28 4.47 -2.99 1.64
C VAL A 28 3.27 -3.09 2.56
N LEU A 29 3.09 -2.13 3.47
CA LEU A 29 1.92 -2.03 4.35
C LEU A 29 1.13 -0.77 4.01
N LEU A 30 -0.14 -0.95 3.67
CA LEU A 30 -1.11 0.10 3.37
C LEU A 30 -2.14 0.15 4.50
N ARG A 31 -2.19 1.25 5.25
CA ARG A 31 -2.99 1.31 6.48
C ARG A 31 -3.63 2.69 6.70
N PRO A 32 -4.97 2.78 6.77
CA PRO A 32 -5.61 4.00 7.26
C PRO A 32 -5.31 4.19 8.76
N SER A 33 -5.07 5.42 9.20
CA SER A 33 -4.98 5.71 10.62
C SER A 33 -6.37 5.66 11.27
N GLY A 34 -6.46 5.06 12.46
CA GLY A 34 -7.72 5.03 13.24
C GLY A 34 -7.98 6.33 14.03
N THR A 35 -6.94 7.13 14.27
CA THR A 35 -7.00 8.32 15.14
C THR A 35 -6.67 9.62 14.42
N GLU A 36 -6.13 9.55 13.21
CA GLU A 36 -5.71 10.72 12.43
C GLU A 36 -6.32 10.64 11.03
N GLN A 37 -6.53 11.77 10.37
CA GLN A 37 -7.04 11.81 9.00
C GLN A 37 -5.90 11.61 7.98
N ILE A 38 -5.17 10.50 8.13
CA ILE A 38 -4.04 10.15 7.25
C ILE A 38 -4.09 8.69 6.82
N PHE A 39 -3.57 8.43 5.62
CA PHE A 39 -3.33 7.10 5.10
C PHE A 39 -1.82 6.82 5.10
N ARG A 40 -1.38 5.76 5.77
CA ARG A 40 0.02 5.40 5.91
C ARG A 40 0.43 4.35 4.88
N ILE A 41 1.62 4.53 4.33
CA ILE A 41 2.28 3.59 3.43
C ILE A 41 3.68 3.36 3.96
N TYR A 42 4.00 2.10 4.26
CA TYR A 42 5.34 1.68 4.63
C TYR A 42 5.84 0.69 3.58
N SER A 43 7.12 0.80 3.22
CA SER A 43 7.75 -0.07 2.22
C SER A 43 9.11 -0.51 2.73
N GLU A 44 9.33 -1.82 2.72
CA GLU A 44 10.59 -2.45 3.06
C GLU A 44 11.04 -3.30 1.86
N ALA A 45 12.32 -3.21 1.54
CA ALA A 45 12.96 -4.03 0.52
C ALA A 45 14.44 -4.25 0.86
N LYS A 46 15.08 -5.15 0.12
CA LYS A 46 16.51 -5.45 0.23
C LYS A 46 17.41 -4.23 -0.04
N ASP A 47 16.93 -3.26 -0.82
CA ASP A 47 17.63 -2.03 -1.15
C ASP A 47 16.69 -0.81 -1.15
N THR A 48 17.27 0.37 -0.93
CA THR A 48 16.52 1.63 -0.82
C THR A 48 15.74 1.96 -2.08
N GLU A 49 16.32 1.76 -3.27
CA GLU A 49 15.67 2.08 -4.54
C GLU A 49 14.39 1.26 -4.73
N THR A 50 14.43 -0.03 -4.42
CA THR A 50 13.27 -0.92 -4.48
C THR A 50 12.21 -0.54 -3.46
N ALA A 51 12.61 -0.18 -2.23
CA ALA A 51 11.69 0.26 -1.19
C ALA A 51 10.97 1.56 -1.61
N GLU A 52 11.70 2.54 -2.12
CA GLU A 52 11.17 3.82 -2.60
C GLU A 52 10.23 3.61 -3.79
N LYS A 53 10.62 2.82 -4.79
CA LYS A 53 9.77 2.51 -5.96
C LYS A 53 8.45 1.87 -5.56
N ARG A 54 8.47 0.91 -4.64
CA ARG A 54 7.26 0.25 -4.14
C ARG A 54 6.37 1.22 -3.36
N GLY A 55 6.96 2.04 -2.49
CA GLY A 55 6.25 3.07 -1.75
C GLY A 55 5.54 4.06 -2.69
N ALA A 56 6.28 4.62 -3.65
CA ALA A 56 5.77 5.56 -4.64
C ALA A 56 4.68 4.95 -5.54
N TYR A 57 4.83 3.69 -5.95
CA TYR A 57 3.82 2.98 -6.74
C TYR A 57 2.46 2.92 -6.03
N TYR A 58 2.44 2.51 -4.77
CA TYR A 58 1.18 2.44 -4.02
C TYR A 58 0.67 3.81 -3.59
N GLU A 59 1.55 4.78 -3.36
CA GLU A 59 1.15 6.16 -3.13
C GLU A 59 0.38 6.72 -4.34
N GLY A 60 0.88 6.48 -5.56
CA GLY A 60 0.21 6.87 -6.80
C GLY A 60 -1.19 6.29 -6.90
N ILE A 61 -1.34 4.98 -6.69
CA ILE A 61 -2.65 4.31 -6.73
C ILE A 61 -3.62 4.91 -5.71
N VAL A 62 -3.16 5.18 -4.49
CA VAL A 62 -4.00 5.78 -3.44
C VAL A 62 -4.38 7.21 -3.82
N LYS A 63 -3.44 8.01 -4.32
CA LYS A 63 -3.70 9.39 -4.78
C LYS A 63 -4.71 9.40 -5.93
N ASP A 64 -4.55 8.53 -6.92
CA ASP A 64 -5.47 8.42 -8.06
C ASP A 64 -6.87 8.02 -7.61
N PHE A 65 -6.95 7.04 -6.71
CA PHE A 65 -8.21 6.65 -6.09
C PHE A 65 -8.85 7.83 -5.36
N LEU A 66 -8.13 8.53 -4.49
CA LEU A 66 -8.68 9.69 -3.75
C LEU A 66 -9.11 10.83 -4.67
N ASN A 67 -8.35 11.10 -5.73
CA ASN A 67 -8.70 12.13 -6.71
C ASN A 67 -9.95 11.76 -7.52
N SER A 68 -10.21 10.47 -7.76
CA SER A 68 -11.42 10.02 -8.47
C SER A 68 -12.73 10.26 -7.71
N TYR A 69 -12.67 10.57 -6.41
CA TYR A 69 -13.83 10.90 -5.57
C TYR A 69 -13.88 12.38 -5.16
N LYS A 70 -12.98 13.22 -5.69
CA LYS A 70 -13.15 14.67 -5.55
C LYS A 70 -14.32 15.10 -6.45
N ILE A 71 -15.40 15.57 -5.81
CA ILE A 71 -16.43 16.42 -6.40
C ILE A 71 -15.79 17.76 -6.77
#